data_AF-A0AAQ3XLZ2-F1
#
_entry.id   AF-A0AAQ3XLZ2-F1
#
_cell.length_a   1.000
_cell.length_b   1.000
_cell.length_c   1.000
_cell.angle_alpha   90.00
_cell.angle_beta   90.00
_cell.angle_gamma   90.00
#
_symmetry.space_group_name_H-M   'P 1'
#
loop_
_entity.id
_entity.type
_entity.pdbx_description
1 polymer ?
#
loop_
_entity_poly.entity_id
_entity_poly.type
_entity_poly.pdbx_seq_one_letter_code
_entity_poly.pdbx_strand_id
1 'polypeptide(L)'
;MRNEPWVDGDHILLLGHSTGGLTMLAAAQRNPAGVVGIVNFDGGYHSTVKPGEPCAPERLVETVAALSRAVRVPALWLYAENDQFYGPDLARQMFAAYTAGGAPARLQILPPFGKNGHDLVTEGAASRWLPIVEPFLAELKLPSAVAIDLPEPAALPAPPGLSPGSQKMFARYTSYRSDAKAFAVDDKGGCGSSNGRTVAEARDNAIAECSNKDSACHVYAVGQHVGEN
;
A
#
# COMPACT_ATOMS: atom_id res chain seq x y z
N MET A 1 11.90 -6.66 16.95
CA MET A 1 11.68 -5.21 16.72
C MET A 1 11.69 -4.39 18.00
N ARG A 2 10.99 -4.75 19.10
CA ARG A 2 11.01 -3.93 20.34
C ARG A 2 12.39 -3.72 20.99
N ASN A 3 13.33 -4.63 20.75
CA ASN A 3 14.69 -4.53 21.31
C ASN A 3 15.62 -3.68 20.44
N GLU A 4 15.13 -3.15 19.31
CA GLU A 4 15.93 -2.31 18.44
C GLU A 4 15.93 -0.87 18.95
N PRO A 5 17.09 -0.21 19.07
CA PRO A 5 17.19 1.12 19.70
C PRO A 5 16.50 2.24 18.91
N TRP A 6 16.14 1.98 17.65
CA TRP A 6 15.48 2.92 16.74
C TRP A 6 13.96 2.67 16.63
N VAL A 7 13.40 1.74 17.41
CA VAL A 7 11.96 1.47 17.45
C VAL A 7 11.35 2.02 18.74
N ASP A 8 10.34 2.88 18.61
CA ASP A 8 9.45 3.20 19.71
C ASP A 8 8.42 2.07 19.89
N GLY A 9 8.64 1.23 20.90
CA GLY A 9 7.78 0.08 21.18
C GLY A 9 6.42 0.45 21.80
N ASP A 10 6.25 1.68 22.28
CA ASP A 10 5.06 2.13 23.01
C ASP A 10 4.10 2.96 22.14
N HIS A 11 4.55 3.37 20.95
CA HIS A 11 3.78 4.14 19.98
C HIS A 11 3.75 3.47 18.61
N ILE A 12 3.03 2.35 18.52
CA ILE A 12 2.90 1.53 17.32
C ILE A 12 1.56 1.85 16.62
N LEU A 13 1.64 2.20 15.34
CA LEU A 13 0.48 2.32 14.46
C LEU A 13 0.32 1.04 13.64
N LEU A 14 -0.89 0.50 13.61
CA LEU A 14 -1.24 -0.59 12.68
C LEU A 14 -1.81 0.01 11.39
N LEU A 15 -1.27 -0.39 10.24
CA LEU A 15 -1.74 0.06 8.93
C LEU A 15 -1.98 -1.15 8.04
N GLY A 16 -3.13 -1.17 7.37
CA GLY A 16 -3.46 -2.24 6.45
C GLY A 16 -4.29 -1.74 5.26
N HIS A 17 -4.05 -2.35 4.10
CA HIS A 17 -4.81 -2.17 2.88
C HIS A 17 -5.55 -3.45 2.52
N SER A 18 -6.78 -3.36 2.02
CA SER A 18 -7.54 -4.52 1.54
C SER A 18 -7.71 -5.59 2.64
N THR A 19 -7.38 -6.86 2.36
CA THR A 19 -7.34 -7.92 3.38
C THR A 19 -6.42 -7.59 4.55
N GLY A 20 -5.33 -6.85 4.32
CA GLY A 20 -4.46 -6.34 5.38
C GLY A 20 -5.19 -5.38 6.31
N GLY A 21 -6.10 -4.56 5.80
CA GLY A 21 -6.93 -3.64 6.57
C GLY A 21 -7.82 -4.36 7.59
N LEU A 22 -8.56 -5.37 7.14
CA LEU A 22 -9.35 -6.23 8.02
C LEU A 22 -8.46 -6.96 9.05
N THR A 23 -7.28 -7.41 8.62
CA THR A 23 -6.31 -8.07 9.50
C THR A 23 -5.85 -7.15 10.62
N MET A 24 -5.62 -5.86 10.35
CA MET A 24 -5.23 -4.90 11.39
C MET A 24 -6.35 -4.66 12.40
N LEU A 25 -7.62 -4.64 11.98
CA LEU A 25 -8.76 -4.59 12.90
C LEU A 25 -8.78 -5.83 13.81
N ALA A 26 -8.54 -7.01 13.25
CA ALA A 26 -8.47 -8.26 14.02
C ALA A 26 -7.28 -8.29 14.99
N ALA A 27 -6.11 -7.79 14.55
CA ALA A 27 -4.94 -7.68 15.41
C ALA A 27 -5.20 -6.73 16.60
N ALA A 28 -5.85 -5.59 16.35
CA ALA A 28 -6.15 -4.61 17.39
C ALA A 28 -7.15 -5.11 18.43
N GLN A 29 -8.05 -6.03 18.08
CA GLN A 29 -8.95 -6.68 19.04
C GLN A 29 -8.19 -7.35 20.19
N ARG A 30 -6.96 -7.83 19.93
CA ARG A 30 -6.09 -8.46 20.92
C ARG A 30 -5.40 -7.46 21.86
N ASN A 31 -5.60 -6.16 21.65
CA ASN A 31 -4.93 -5.05 22.35
C ASN A 31 -3.42 -5.29 22.57
N PRO A 32 -2.64 -5.46 21.49
CA PRO A 32 -1.19 -5.64 21.64
C PRO A 32 -0.60 -4.42 22.36
N ALA A 33 0.33 -4.65 23.28
CA ALA A 33 1.00 -3.56 24.01
C ALA A 33 1.58 -2.52 23.04
N GLY A 34 1.57 -1.25 23.41
CA GLY A 34 2.14 -0.17 22.61
C GLY A 34 1.41 0.16 21.30
N VAL A 35 0.36 -0.58 20.90
CA VAL A 35 -0.47 -0.14 19.76
C VAL A 35 -1.31 1.04 20.20
N VAL A 36 -1.24 2.15 19.47
CA VAL A 36 -1.92 3.41 19.78
C VAL A 36 -3.03 3.76 18.81
N GLY A 37 -3.08 3.15 17.63
CA GLY A 37 -4.13 3.39 16.64
C GLY A 37 -4.04 2.50 15.41
N ILE A 38 -5.05 2.62 14.56
CA ILE A 38 -5.20 1.84 13.33
C ILE A 38 -5.51 2.76 12.14
N VAL A 39 -4.86 2.57 11.01
CA VAL A 39 -5.30 3.13 9.72
C VAL A 39 -5.69 1.97 8.80
N ASN A 40 -6.96 1.96 8.43
CA ASN A 40 -7.58 0.95 7.57
C ASN A 40 -7.88 1.55 6.21
N PHE A 41 -7.13 1.15 5.18
CA PHE A 41 -7.36 1.55 3.79
C PHE A 41 -8.17 0.47 3.06
N ASP A 42 -9.38 0.81 2.65
CA ASP A 42 -10.27 -0.06 1.86
C ASP A 42 -10.32 -1.49 2.41
N GLY A 43 -10.42 -1.64 3.74
CA GLY A 43 -10.28 -2.92 4.40
C GLY A 43 -11.47 -3.84 4.21
N GLY A 44 -11.22 -5.11 3.94
CA GLY A 44 -12.27 -6.09 3.85
C GLY A 44 -11.74 -7.47 3.51
N TYR A 45 -12.63 -8.41 3.23
CA TYR A 45 -12.25 -9.75 2.77
C TYR A 45 -13.36 -10.29 1.90
N HIS A 46 -13.05 -10.80 0.70
CA HIS A 46 -14.05 -11.51 -0.10
C HIS A 46 -13.42 -12.39 -1.21
N SER A 47 -14.25 -13.28 -1.77
CA SER A 47 -14.19 -13.78 -3.16
C SER A 47 -15.29 -13.04 -3.96
N THR A 48 -15.03 -12.50 -5.15
CA THR A 48 -16.03 -11.69 -5.90
C THR A 48 -16.85 -12.60 -6.79
N VAL A 49 -18.13 -12.30 -6.98
CA VAL A 49 -18.90 -12.92 -8.08
C VAL A 49 -18.60 -12.19 -9.40
N LYS A 50 -18.49 -10.86 -9.33
CA LYS A 50 -17.98 -9.94 -10.38
C LYS A 50 -17.58 -8.60 -9.72
N PRO A 51 -16.91 -7.66 -10.43
CA PRO A 51 -16.57 -6.37 -9.85
C PRO A 51 -17.80 -5.65 -9.28
N GLY A 52 -17.69 -5.14 -8.05
CA GLY A 52 -18.77 -4.48 -7.31
C GLY A 52 -19.72 -5.43 -6.56
N GLU A 53 -19.56 -6.75 -6.68
CA GLU A 53 -20.46 -7.74 -6.06
C GLU A 53 -19.69 -8.75 -5.18
N PRO A 54 -19.55 -8.47 -3.87
CA PRO A 54 -18.95 -9.39 -2.92
C PRO A 54 -19.83 -10.63 -2.72
N CYS A 55 -19.22 -11.82 -2.60
CA CYS A 55 -19.94 -13.10 -2.52
C CYS A 55 -20.74 -13.32 -1.21
N ALA A 56 -20.54 -12.50 -0.17
CA ALA A 56 -21.32 -12.51 1.09
C ALA A 56 -21.06 -11.25 1.95
N PRO A 57 -21.51 -10.05 1.55
CA PRO A 57 -21.20 -8.80 2.26
C PRO A 57 -21.69 -8.80 3.72
N GLU A 58 -22.80 -9.46 4.03
CA GLU A 58 -23.38 -9.53 5.37
C GLU A 58 -22.45 -10.25 6.35
N ARG A 59 -21.78 -11.32 5.90
CA ARG A 59 -20.78 -12.05 6.71
C ARG A 59 -19.58 -11.20 7.05
N LEU A 60 -19.16 -10.32 6.13
CA LEU A 60 -18.08 -9.38 6.39
C LEU A 60 -18.51 -8.35 7.43
N VAL A 61 -19.73 -7.82 7.34
CA VAL A 61 -20.29 -6.90 8.36
C VAL A 61 -20.39 -7.58 9.73
N GLU A 62 -20.89 -8.83 9.80
CA GLU A 62 -20.93 -9.63 11.04
C GLU A 62 -19.53 -9.81 11.64
N THR A 63 -18.54 -10.11 10.80
CA THR A 63 -17.14 -10.28 11.22
C THR A 63 -16.60 -8.99 11.81
N VAL A 64 -16.74 -7.88 11.10
CA VAL A 64 -16.31 -6.56 11.55
C VAL A 64 -16.96 -6.17 12.88
N ALA A 65 -18.25 -6.46 13.06
CA ALA A 65 -18.97 -6.23 14.33
C ALA A 65 -18.37 -7.04 15.49
N ALA A 66 -17.94 -8.27 15.23
CA ALA A 66 -17.29 -9.10 16.25
C ALA A 66 -15.90 -8.56 16.63
N LEU A 67 -15.14 -8.05 15.64
CA LEU A 67 -13.80 -7.53 15.85
C LEU A 67 -13.77 -6.28 16.74
N SER A 68 -14.81 -5.45 16.73
CA SER A 68 -14.82 -4.19 17.49
C SER A 68 -14.96 -4.34 19.02
N ARG A 69 -15.54 -5.45 19.50
CA ARG A 69 -15.99 -5.62 20.91
C ARG A 69 -14.91 -5.42 21.98
N ALA A 70 -13.64 -5.59 21.63
CA ALA A 70 -12.53 -5.46 22.56
C ALA A 70 -11.52 -4.40 22.13
N VAL A 71 -11.73 -3.70 21.02
CA VAL A 71 -10.77 -2.70 20.52
C VAL A 71 -10.86 -1.44 21.39
N ARG A 72 -9.70 -0.98 21.88
CA ARG A 72 -9.60 0.21 22.74
C ARG A 72 -8.92 1.40 22.08
N VAL A 73 -8.25 1.16 20.95
CA VAL A 73 -7.49 2.19 20.24
C VAL A 73 -8.34 2.78 19.12
N PRO A 74 -8.15 4.07 18.78
CA PRO A 74 -8.88 4.70 17.71
C PRO A 74 -8.49 4.14 16.34
N ALA A 75 -9.44 4.16 15.40
CA ALA A 75 -9.22 3.77 14.02
C ALA A 75 -9.62 4.89 13.04
N LEU A 76 -8.83 5.08 11.99
CA LEU A 76 -9.19 5.89 10.83
C LEU A 76 -9.39 4.95 9.63
N TRP A 77 -10.56 4.99 9.03
CA TRP A 77 -10.93 4.20 7.87
C TRP A 77 -11.00 5.11 6.65
N LEU A 78 -10.32 4.73 5.57
CA LEU A 78 -10.33 5.47 4.31
C LEU A 78 -10.82 4.52 3.23
N TYR A 79 -11.89 4.89 2.53
CA TYR A 79 -12.42 4.13 1.40
C TYR A 79 -12.64 5.02 0.20
N ALA A 80 -12.50 4.54 -1.03
CA ALA A 80 -12.75 5.34 -2.24
C ALA A 80 -14.18 5.17 -2.80
N GLU A 81 -14.73 6.24 -3.39
CA GLU A 81 -16.09 6.22 -4.00
C GLU A 81 -16.27 5.17 -5.10
N ASN A 82 -15.21 4.90 -5.88
CA ASN A 82 -15.21 3.92 -6.96
C ASN A 82 -14.46 2.63 -6.61
N ASP A 83 -14.32 2.29 -5.33
CA ASP A 83 -13.81 0.98 -4.92
C ASP A 83 -14.76 -0.14 -5.41
N GLN A 84 -14.21 -1.07 -6.19
CA GLN A 84 -14.96 -2.16 -6.83
C GLN A 84 -15.08 -3.43 -5.95
N PHE A 85 -14.54 -3.42 -4.74
CA PHE A 85 -14.58 -4.55 -3.81
C PHE A 85 -15.38 -4.20 -2.56
N TYR A 86 -15.14 -3.02 -1.99
CA TYR A 86 -15.70 -2.54 -0.74
C TYR A 86 -16.27 -1.13 -0.91
N GLY A 87 -17.09 -0.96 -1.95
CA GLY A 87 -17.73 0.30 -2.27
C GLY A 87 -18.43 0.97 -1.07
N PRO A 88 -18.71 2.28 -1.18
CA PRO A 88 -18.97 3.12 -0.02
C PRO A 88 -20.19 2.68 0.82
N ASP A 89 -21.17 2.02 0.22
CA ASP A 89 -22.32 1.48 0.95
C ASP A 89 -21.95 0.32 1.89
N LEU A 90 -21.10 -0.60 1.41
CA LEU A 90 -20.57 -1.68 2.25
C LEU A 90 -19.63 -1.12 3.33
N ALA A 91 -18.77 -0.17 2.97
CA ALA A 91 -17.89 0.51 3.92
C ALA A 91 -18.66 1.15 5.08
N ARG A 92 -19.78 1.85 4.78
CA ARG A 92 -20.65 2.44 5.80
C ARG A 92 -21.34 1.40 6.67
N GLN A 93 -21.81 0.29 6.10
CA GLN A 93 -22.42 -0.80 6.87
C GLN A 93 -21.41 -1.45 7.83
N MET A 94 -20.20 -1.75 7.33
CA MET A 94 -19.11 -2.27 8.16
C MET A 94 -18.74 -1.28 9.28
N PHE A 95 -18.58 0.01 8.95
CA PHE A 95 -18.23 1.03 9.93
C PHE A 95 -19.30 1.22 11.01
N ALA A 96 -20.58 1.22 10.63
CA ALA A 96 -21.69 1.28 11.57
C ALA A 96 -21.67 0.08 12.53
N ALA A 97 -21.44 -1.12 12.00
CA ALA A 97 -21.35 -2.33 12.81
C ALA A 97 -20.11 -2.33 13.73
N TYR A 98 -18.97 -1.82 13.25
CA TYR A 98 -17.75 -1.67 14.03
C TYR A 98 -17.98 -0.71 15.22
N THR A 99 -18.49 0.49 14.95
CA THR A 99 -18.68 1.54 15.97
C THR A 99 -19.82 1.26 16.95
N ALA A 100 -20.84 0.48 16.55
CA ALA A 100 -21.88 0.00 17.46
C ALA A 100 -21.34 -0.80 18.66
N GLY A 101 -20.16 -1.41 18.52
CA GLY A 101 -19.42 -2.08 19.60
C GLY A 101 -18.67 -1.14 20.56
N GLY A 102 -18.77 0.19 20.36
CA GLY A 102 -18.08 1.19 21.18
C GLY A 102 -16.65 1.50 20.75
N ALA A 103 -16.15 0.89 19.67
CA ALA A 103 -14.81 1.16 19.17
C ALA A 103 -14.70 2.60 18.63
N PRO A 104 -13.72 3.40 19.10
CA PRO A 104 -13.53 4.75 18.60
C PRO A 104 -13.03 4.72 17.16
N ALA A 105 -13.82 5.19 16.20
CA ALA A 105 -13.40 5.20 14.81
C ALA A 105 -14.00 6.37 14.01
N ARG A 106 -13.32 6.74 12.92
CA ARG A 106 -13.80 7.67 11.91
C ARG A 106 -13.70 7.03 10.53
N LEU A 107 -14.70 7.30 9.68
CA LEU A 107 -14.73 6.88 8.28
C LEU A 107 -14.61 8.11 7.40
N GLN A 108 -13.69 8.04 6.43
CA GLN A 108 -13.59 8.99 5.34
C GLN A 108 -13.83 8.27 4.01
N ILE A 109 -14.79 8.77 3.23
CA ILE A 109 -14.93 8.39 1.83
C ILE A 109 -14.13 9.39 0.99
N LEU A 110 -13.24 8.88 0.15
CA LEU A 110 -12.32 9.61 -0.70
C LEU A 110 -12.86 9.72 -2.12
N PRO A 111 -12.48 10.78 -2.87
CA PRO A 111 -12.83 10.89 -4.28
C PRO A 111 -12.37 9.69 -5.11
N PRO A 112 -12.96 9.46 -6.28
CA PRO A 112 -12.59 8.35 -7.15
C PRO A 112 -11.11 8.38 -7.53
N PHE A 113 -10.51 7.19 -7.63
CA PHE A 113 -9.14 7.01 -8.11
C PHE A 113 -9.09 6.00 -9.25
N GLY A 114 -8.35 6.35 -10.31
CA GLY A 114 -8.13 5.46 -11.45
C GLY A 114 -9.41 4.84 -12.00
N LYS A 115 -9.34 3.54 -12.33
CA LYS A 115 -10.51 2.72 -12.71
C LYS A 115 -11.15 2.05 -11.50
N ASN A 116 -10.35 1.78 -10.48
CA ASN A 116 -10.76 1.15 -9.24
C ASN A 116 -10.17 1.94 -8.07
N GLY A 117 -11.04 2.43 -7.19
CA GLY A 117 -10.63 3.22 -6.04
C GLY A 117 -9.74 2.45 -5.06
N HIS A 118 -9.85 1.12 -5.08
CA HIS A 118 -9.09 0.21 -4.24
C HIS A 118 -7.57 0.37 -4.37
N ASP A 119 -7.09 0.83 -5.53
CA ASP A 119 -5.66 0.94 -5.84
C ASP A 119 -5.07 2.27 -5.33
N LEU A 120 -5.88 3.14 -4.71
CA LEU A 120 -5.46 4.50 -4.34
C LEU A 120 -4.24 4.54 -3.43
N VAL A 121 -4.19 3.73 -2.37
CA VAL A 121 -3.07 3.79 -1.42
C VAL A 121 -1.78 3.17 -1.99
N THR A 122 -1.91 2.25 -2.94
CA THR A 122 -0.79 1.53 -3.56
C THR A 122 -0.24 2.25 -4.80
N GLU A 123 -1.09 2.96 -5.55
CA GLU A 123 -0.71 3.59 -6.82
C GLU A 123 -0.85 5.11 -6.81
N GLY A 124 -1.67 5.67 -5.92
CA GLY A 124 -1.91 7.10 -5.82
C GLY A 124 -0.80 7.85 -5.10
N ALA A 125 -0.59 9.12 -5.50
CA ALA A 125 0.30 10.01 -4.77
C ALA A 125 -0.18 10.20 -3.32
N ALA A 126 0.76 10.22 -2.37
CA ALA A 126 0.46 10.39 -0.95
C ALA A 126 -0.40 11.63 -0.67
N SER A 127 -0.25 12.71 -1.45
CA SER A 127 -1.08 13.93 -1.34
C SER A 127 -2.59 13.70 -1.48
N ARG A 128 -3.02 12.55 -1.99
CA ARG A 128 -4.44 12.16 -2.10
C ARG A 128 -5.05 11.67 -0.78
N TRP A 129 -4.25 11.14 0.14
CA TRP A 129 -4.74 10.50 1.37
C TRP A 129 -4.00 10.95 2.64
N LEU A 130 -2.73 11.33 2.53
CA LEU A 130 -1.90 11.73 3.65
C LEU A 130 -2.44 12.95 4.41
N PRO A 131 -2.98 14.01 3.78
CA PRO A 131 -3.57 15.14 4.51
C PRO A 131 -4.75 14.77 5.42
N ILE A 132 -5.36 13.60 5.21
CA ILE A 132 -6.46 13.06 6.03
C ILE A 132 -5.89 12.20 7.17
N VAL A 133 -4.78 11.52 6.93
CA VAL A 133 -4.10 10.67 7.92
C VAL A 133 -3.25 11.49 8.89
N GLU A 134 -2.58 12.56 8.42
CA GLU A 134 -1.69 13.41 9.22
C GLU A 134 -2.33 13.96 10.50
N PRO A 135 -3.57 14.51 10.49
CA PRO A 135 -4.23 14.94 11.71
C PRO A 135 -4.46 13.80 12.70
N PHE A 136 -4.78 12.60 12.21
CA PHE A 136 -4.96 11.43 13.05
C PHE A 136 -3.64 10.98 13.69
N LEU A 137 -2.53 11.02 12.95
CA LEU A 137 -1.19 10.76 13.52
C LEU A 137 -0.86 11.77 14.62
N ALA A 138 -1.16 13.06 14.39
CA ALA A 138 -0.91 14.12 15.38
C ALA A 138 -1.75 13.93 16.66
N GLU A 139 -3.03 13.55 16.52
CA GLU A 139 -3.90 13.20 17.67
C GLU A 139 -3.33 12.03 18.49
N LEU A 140 -2.69 11.07 17.80
CA LEU A 140 -2.00 9.94 18.41
C LEU A 140 -0.61 10.27 18.95
N LYS A 141 -0.17 11.53 18.84
CA LYS A 141 1.19 11.99 19.19
C LYS A 141 2.30 11.26 18.45
N LEU A 142 1.98 10.75 17.25
CA LEU A 142 2.94 10.14 16.35
C LEU A 142 3.63 11.23 15.50
N PRO A 143 4.90 11.01 15.11
CA PRO A 143 5.60 11.94 14.23
C PRO A 143 4.93 11.97 12.84
N SER A 144 4.45 13.14 12.43
CA SER A 144 3.88 13.39 11.10
C SER A 144 4.54 14.57 10.38
N ALA A 145 5.32 15.38 11.09
CA ALA A 145 6.08 16.47 10.48
C ALA A 145 7.24 15.91 9.65
N VAL A 146 7.51 16.56 8.51
CA VAL A 146 8.68 16.26 7.69
C VAL A 146 9.93 16.57 8.51
N ALA A 147 10.66 15.52 8.91
CA ALA A 147 11.91 15.64 9.63
C ALA A 147 13.11 15.80 8.69
N ILE A 148 13.05 15.14 7.52
CA ILE A 148 14.10 15.14 6.50
C ILE A 148 13.41 15.24 5.15
N ASP A 149 13.73 16.31 4.41
CA ASP A 149 13.37 16.40 2.99
C ASP A 149 14.45 15.69 2.18
N LEU A 150 14.09 14.54 1.59
CA LEU A 150 15.04 13.75 0.82
C LEU A 150 15.17 14.36 -0.59
N PRO A 151 16.39 14.69 -1.05
CA PRO A 151 16.56 15.24 -2.39
C PRO A 151 16.00 14.27 -3.44
N GLU A 152 15.58 14.80 -4.58
CA GLU A 152 15.14 13.97 -5.70
C GLU A 152 16.22 12.94 -6.07
N PRO A 153 15.85 11.67 -6.38
CA PRO A 153 16.82 10.67 -6.76
C PRO A 153 17.61 11.15 -7.97
N ALA A 154 18.91 10.87 -8.00
CA ALA A 154 19.74 11.20 -9.15
C ALA A 154 19.12 10.63 -10.43
N ALA A 155 18.98 11.45 -11.47
CA ALA A 155 18.39 11.01 -12.72
C ALA A 155 19.23 9.87 -13.31
N LEU A 156 18.57 8.75 -13.63
CA LEU A 156 19.21 7.66 -14.35
C LEU A 156 19.12 7.93 -15.86
N PRO A 157 20.22 7.75 -16.61
CA PRO A 157 20.13 7.83 -18.06
C PRO A 157 19.14 6.78 -18.58
N ALA A 158 18.33 7.16 -19.56
CA ALA A 158 17.42 6.20 -20.19
C ALA A 158 18.23 5.20 -21.04
N PRO A 159 17.96 3.89 -20.95
CA PRO A 159 18.56 2.93 -21.85
C PRO A 159 18.26 3.29 -23.31
N PRO A 160 19.24 3.22 -24.22
CA PRO A 160 18.99 3.49 -25.63
C PRO A 160 18.07 2.42 -26.22
N GLY A 161 17.21 2.81 -27.17
CA GLY A 161 16.41 1.86 -27.95
C GLY A 161 15.18 1.29 -27.24
N LEU A 162 14.81 1.76 -26.04
CA LEU A 162 13.59 1.30 -25.37
C LEU A 162 12.34 1.53 -26.21
N SER A 163 11.47 0.52 -26.24
CA SER A 163 10.11 0.64 -26.77
C SER A 163 9.29 1.69 -26.00
N PRO A 164 8.20 2.24 -26.57
CA PRO A 164 7.35 3.19 -25.86
C PRO A 164 6.75 2.64 -24.55
N GLY A 165 6.47 1.34 -24.48
CA GLY A 165 6.03 0.68 -23.25
C GLY A 165 7.14 0.65 -22.20
N SER A 166 8.35 0.30 -22.63
CA SER A 166 9.54 0.26 -21.77
C SER A 166 9.97 1.62 -21.26
N GLN A 167 9.81 2.68 -22.06
CA GLN A 167 10.05 4.07 -21.62
C GLN A 167 9.12 4.47 -20.46
N LYS A 168 7.84 4.10 -20.53
CA LYS A 168 6.88 4.34 -19.44
C LYS A 168 7.23 3.54 -18.20
N MET A 169 7.64 2.27 -18.37
CA MET A 169 8.09 1.44 -17.27
C MET A 169 9.34 2.01 -16.59
N PHE A 170 10.31 2.51 -17.38
CA PHE A 170 11.52 3.14 -16.87
C PHE A 170 11.21 4.42 -16.07
N ALA A 171 10.29 5.26 -16.56
CA ALA A 171 9.84 6.44 -15.82
C ALA A 171 9.26 6.07 -14.45
N ARG A 172 8.44 5.00 -14.38
CA ARG A 172 7.90 4.47 -13.12
C ARG A 172 8.99 3.88 -12.22
N TYR A 173 9.97 3.18 -12.80
CA TYR A 173 11.12 2.67 -12.06
C TYR A 173 11.90 3.81 -11.39
N THR A 174 12.16 4.90 -12.11
CA THR A 174 12.92 6.04 -11.58
C THR A 174 12.19 6.85 -10.52
N SER A 175 10.85 6.86 -10.52
CA SER A 175 10.07 7.57 -9.50
C SER A 175 9.94 6.78 -8.19
N TYR A 176 10.15 5.46 -8.21
CA TYR A 176 10.04 4.62 -7.03
C TYR A 176 11.33 4.68 -6.19
N ARG A 177 11.21 5.10 -4.92
CA ARG A 177 12.33 5.19 -3.97
C ARG A 177 12.47 3.87 -3.20
N SER A 178 13.30 2.97 -3.71
CA SER A 178 13.70 1.71 -3.07
C SER A 178 15.09 1.34 -3.53
N ASP A 179 15.89 0.75 -2.64
CA ASP A 179 17.19 0.17 -3.01
C ASP A 179 17.03 -1.25 -3.58
N ALA A 180 15.98 -1.96 -3.17
CA ALA A 180 15.65 -3.31 -3.66
C ALA A 180 14.70 -3.24 -4.85
N LYS A 181 15.12 -2.54 -5.90
CA LYS A 181 14.45 -2.51 -7.22
C LYS A 181 15.47 -2.74 -8.32
N ALA A 182 15.05 -3.32 -9.43
CA ALA A 182 15.89 -3.48 -10.61
C ALA A 182 15.13 -3.19 -11.90
N PHE A 183 15.88 -2.80 -12.92
CA PHE A 183 15.41 -2.61 -14.28
C PHE A 183 16.30 -3.43 -15.22
N ALA A 184 15.69 -4.29 -16.04
CA ALA A 184 16.36 -5.11 -17.03
C ALA A 184 15.96 -4.68 -18.44
N VAL A 185 16.88 -4.84 -19.39
CA VAL A 185 16.67 -4.47 -20.80
C VAL A 185 17.19 -5.58 -21.71
N ASP A 186 16.72 -5.57 -22.96
CA ASP A 186 17.29 -6.36 -24.05
C ASP A 186 17.75 -5.47 -25.22
N ASP A 187 18.40 -6.09 -26.21
CA ASP A 187 18.90 -5.41 -27.42
C ASP A 187 17.79 -5.06 -28.44
N LYS A 188 16.54 -5.45 -28.17
CA LYS A 188 15.37 -5.24 -29.05
C LYS A 188 14.41 -4.18 -28.50
N GLY A 189 14.77 -3.52 -27.40
CA GLY A 189 13.97 -2.47 -26.76
C GLY A 189 12.90 -2.96 -25.78
N GLY A 190 12.90 -4.26 -25.44
CA GLY A 190 12.14 -4.87 -24.37
C GLY A 190 12.73 -4.54 -22.99
N CYS A 191 11.91 -4.63 -21.95
CA CYS A 191 12.37 -4.42 -20.58
C CYS A 191 11.57 -5.22 -19.56
N GLY A 192 12.12 -5.33 -18.35
CA GLY A 192 11.42 -5.77 -17.16
C GLY A 192 11.80 -4.90 -15.97
N SER A 193 10.92 -4.78 -14.98
CA SER A 193 11.20 -4.02 -13.77
C SER A 193 10.51 -4.66 -12.60
N SER A 194 11.24 -4.86 -11.51
CA SER A 194 10.69 -5.47 -10.31
C SER A 194 11.24 -4.84 -9.04
N ASN A 195 10.48 -4.99 -7.96
CA ASN A 195 10.89 -4.69 -6.59
C ASN A 195 11.02 -6.03 -5.85
N GLY A 196 11.93 -6.11 -4.89
CA GLY A 196 12.17 -7.31 -4.10
C GLY A 196 12.29 -7.01 -2.62
N ARG A 197 12.29 -8.06 -1.80
CA ARG A 197 12.70 -7.97 -0.39
C ARG A 197 14.21 -7.80 -0.28
N THR A 198 14.93 -8.24 -1.31
CA THR A 198 16.38 -8.11 -1.47
C THR A 198 16.70 -7.59 -2.87
N VAL A 199 17.90 -7.04 -3.03
CA VAL A 199 18.43 -6.63 -4.34
C VAL A 199 18.48 -7.82 -5.31
N ALA A 200 18.92 -8.99 -4.85
CA ALA A 200 19.00 -10.20 -5.66
C ALA A 200 17.62 -10.62 -6.21
N GLU A 201 16.61 -10.66 -5.34
CA GLU A 201 15.24 -10.97 -5.76
C GLU A 201 14.70 -9.96 -6.78
N ALA A 202 14.97 -8.67 -6.58
CA ALA A 202 14.55 -7.64 -7.52
C ALA A 202 15.20 -7.83 -8.91
N ARG A 203 16.50 -8.17 -8.95
CA ARG A 203 17.25 -8.46 -10.19
C ARG A 203 16.66 -9.66 -10.92
N ASP A 204 16.51 -10.78 -10.22
CA ASP A 204 16.02 -12.04 -10.80
C ASP A 204 14.61 -11.85 -11.39
N ASN A 205 13.73 -11.19 -10.64
CA ASN A 205 12.38 -10.91 -11.10
C ASN A 205 12.37 -9.92 -12.28
N ALA A 206 13.21 -8.88 -12.27
CA ALA A 206 13.27 -7.93 -13.38
C ALA A 206 13.72 -8.60 -14.69
N ILE A 207 14.66 -9.56 -14.63
CA ILE A 207 15.03 -10.37 -15.80
C ILE A 207 13.89 -11.29 -16.21
N ALA A 208 13.25 -11.99 -15.25
CA ALA A 208 12.19 -12.94 -15.53
C ALA A 208 10.91 -12.30 -16.11
N GLU A 209 10.60 -11.07 -15.70
CA GLU A 209 9.44 -10.29 -16.15
C GLU A 209 9.70 -9.52 -17.47
N CYS A 210 10.89 -9.66 -18.04
CA CYS A 210 11.24 -8.94 -19.25
C CYS A 210 10.25 -9.22 -20.38
N SER A 211 9.74 -8.15 -21.00
CA SER A 211 8.61 -8.19 -21.93
C SER A 211 8.85 -9.04 -23.18
N ASN A 212 10.11 -9.30 -23.51
CA ASN A 212 10.51 -10.05 -24.69
C ASN A 212 11.18 -11.35 -24.28
N LYS A 213 10.54 -12.47 -24.62
CA LYS A 213 11.04 -13.81 -24.27
C LYS A 213 12.03 -14.37 -25.29
N ASP A 214 12.20 -13.69 -26.42
CA ASP A 214 13.04 -14.12 -27.55
C ASP A 214 14.42 -13.43 -27.56
N SER A 215 14.83 -12.87 -26.43
CA SER A 215 16.09 -12.15 -26.22
C SER A 215 16.52 -12.31 -24.76
N ALA A 216 17.84 -12.40 -24.55
CA ALA A 216 18.40 -12.44 -23.21
C ALA A 216 18.38 -11.04 -22.61
N CYS A 217 17.60 -10.85 -21.55
CA CYS A 217 17.61 -9.60 -20.81
C CYS A 217 18.74 -9.60 -19.78
N HIS A 218 19.34 -8.43 -19.56
CA HIS A 218 20.35 -8.21 -18.55
C HIS A 218 19.97 -7.01 -17.68
N VAL A 219 20.51 -6.96 -16.47
CA VAL A 219 20.24 -5.85 -15.55
C VAL A 219 20.91 -4.58 -16.09
N TYR A 220 20.10 -3.53 -16.24
CA TYR A 220 20.58 -2.20 -16.58
C TYR A 220 20.84 -1.35 -15.34
N ALA A 221 19.93 -1.40 -14.37
CA ALA A 221 20.01 -0.61 -13.15
C ALA A 221 19.51 -1.38 -11.93
N VAL A 222 20.11 -1.09 -10.78
CA VAL A 222 19.70 -1.55 -9.45
C VAL A 222 19.59 -0.34 -8.53
N GLY A 223 18.48 -0.23 -7.80
CA GLY A 223 18.20 0.94 -6.97
C GLY A 223 18.23 2.22 -7.81
N GLN A 224 19.11 3.16 -7.46
CA GLN A 224 19.32 4.39 -8.22
C GLN A 224 20.68 4.45 -8.93
N HIS A 225 21.23 3.30 -9.32
CA HIS A 225 22.52 3.18 -10.00
C HIS A 225 22.43 2.35 -11.28
N VAL A 226 23.21 2.74 -12.30
CA VAL A 226 23.41 1.93 -13.51
C VAL A 226 24.46 0.86 -13.23
N GLY A 227 24.24 -0.35 -13.74
CA GLY A 227 25.13 -1.50 -13.60
C GLY A 227 24.70 -2.48 -12.52
N GLU A 228 25.43 -3.59 -12.46
CA GLU A 228 25.27 -4.65 -11.45
C GLU A 228 26.11 -4.30 -10.21
N ASN A 229 25.53 -3.65 -9.21
CA ASN A 229 26.11 -3.64 -7.87
C ASN A 229 25.59 -4.84 -7.07
#